data_AF-A0A5P9I1B5-F1
#
_entry.id   AF-A0A5P9I1B5-F1
#
_cell.length_a   1.000
_cell.length_b   1.000
_cell.length_c   1.000
_cell.angle_alpha   90.00
_cell.angle_beta   90.00
_cell.angle_gamma   90.00
#
_symmetry.space_group_name_H-M   'P 1'
#
loop_
_entity.id
_entity.type
_entity.pdbx_description
1 polymer ?
#
loop_
_entity_poly.entity_id
_entity_poly.type
_entity_poly.pdbx_seq_one_letter_code
_entity_poly.pdbx_strand_id
1 'polypeptide(L)'
;MSFRAFMTATLAVFSLSGHAMAAPDTVPLTGDITLGGGDFSTGGGITVAVEPRRAIDGQLALCGVWAQSERLTAYVRPHVRDLLAPGSLAVDGEVVLHDLRVFNEVAPAESYVGAPATCMGTGLPYRAAASVEIRIPRRAVVRERDSDGTGAEIWFMPATGENLALTSGSILPARWTRFTSPGNQYDTTRPEENPSQD
;
A
#
# COMPACT_ATOMS: atom_id res chain seq x y z
N MET A 1 66.99 -24.10 44.61
CA MET A 1 65.56 -24.24 44.26
C MET A 1 65.10 -22.92 43.67
N SER A 2 64.81 -22.87 42.37
CA SER A 2 64.32 -21.66 41.69
C SER A 2 63.26 -22.10 40.69
N PHE A 3 62.01 -21.70 40.91
CA PHE A 3 60.88 -21.97 40.01
C PHE A 3 60.63 -20.71 39.18
N ARG A 4 60.80 -20.79 37.86
CA ARG A 4 60.39 -19.74 36.91
C ARG A 4 58.99 -20.07 36.39
N ALA A 5 58.04 -19.17 36.63
CA ALA A 5 56.73 -19.18 36.01
C ALA A 5 56.83 -18.68 34.56
N PHE A 6 56.35 -19.47 33.60
CA PHE A 6 56.11 -19.02 32.23
C PHE A 6 54.61 -18.78 32.05
N MET A 7 54.25 -17.51 31.92
CA MET A 7 52.87 -17.04 31.70
C MET A 7 52.66 -16.94 30.19
N THR A 8 51.94 -17.90 29.61
CA THR A 8 51.54 -17.89 28.19
C THR A 8 50.23 -17.13 28.03
N ALA A 9 50.30 -15.93 27.47
CA ALA A 9 49.14 -15.13 27.09
C ALA A 9 48.57 -15.62 25.74
N THR A 10 47.35 -16.14 25.75
CA THR A 10 46.62 -16.59 24.54
C THR A 10 45.78 -15.43 24.02
N LEU A 11 46.11 -14.91 22.83
CA LEU A 11 45.29 -13.93 22.11
C LEU A 11 44.16 -14.66 21.36
N ALA A 12 42.91 -14.43 21.75
CA ALA A 12 41.73 -14.90 21.02
C ALA A 12 41.36 -13.88 19.93
N VAL A 13 41.44 -14.29 18.67
CA VAL A 13 40.99 -13.51 17.51
C VAL A 13 39.49 -13.79 17.31
N PHE A 14 38.64 -12.81 17.63
CA PHE A 14 37.22 -12.84 17.29
C PHE A 14 37.04 -12.33 15.85
N SER A 15 36.80 -13.26 14.91
CA SER A 15 36.43 -12.93 13.54
C SER A 15 34.92 -12.65 13.50
N LEU A 16 34.51 -11.39 13.30
CA LEU A 16 33.11 -11.04 13.06
C LEU A 16 32.73 -11.40 11.62
N SER A 17 32.02 -12.51 11.45
CA SER A 17 31.36 -12.85 10.19
C SER A 17 30.13 -11.96 10.00
N GLY A 18 30.29 -10.89 9.22
CA GLY A 18 29.17 -10.07 8.74
C GLY A 18 28.24 -10.93 7.87
N HIS A 19 27.04 -11.20 8.36
CA HIS A 19 25.99 -11.83 7.57
C HIS A 19 25.39 -10.77 6.64
N ALA A 20 25.84 -10.74 5.38
CA ALA A 20 25.18 -9.95 4.36
C ALA A 20 23.79 -10.57 4.12
N MET A 21 22.73 -9.87 4.56
CA MET A 21 21.37 -10.25 4.20
C MET A 21 21.21 -10.03 2.69
N ALA A 22 21.02 -11.12 1.94
CA ALA A 22 20.69 -11.05 0.52
C ALA A 22 19.38 -10.26 0.34
N ALA A 23 19.36 -9.33 -0.61
CA ALA A 23 18.13 -8.66 -1.01
C ALA A 23 17.16 -9.70 -1.57
N PRO A 24 15.84 -9.54 -1.37
CA PRO A 24 14.86 -10.44 -1.97
C PRO A 24 15.01 -10.40 -3.50
N ASP A 25 15.03 -11.58 -4.14
CA ASP A 25 15.08 -11.67 -5.60
C ASP A 25 13.82 -11.04 -6.20
N THR A 26 14.01 -9.98 -6.98
CA THR A 26 12.93 -9.30 -7.69
C THR A 26 12.86 -9.75 -9.15
N VAL A 27 11.66 -9.84 -9.70
CA VAL A 27 11.41 -10.23 -11.09
C VAL A 27 10.63 -9.12 -11.80
N PRO A 28 11.02 -8.69 -13.02
CA PRO A 28 10.30 -7.62 -13.71
C PRO A 28 8.89 -8.06 -14.11
N LEU A 29 7.88 -7.20 -13.92
CA LEU A 29 6.53 -7.39 -14.50
C LEU A 29 6.59 -7.34 -16.04
N THR A 30 5.72 -8.06 -16.74
CA THR A 30 5.78 -8.27 -18.20
C THR A 30 4.54 -7.82 -18.98
N GLY A 31 3.32 -7.89 -18.43
CA GLY A 31 2.17 -7.37 -19.20
C GLY A 31 0.76 -7.67 -18.69
N ASP A 32 0.49 -8.84 -18.11
CA ASP A 32 -0.86 -9.21 -17.63
C ASP A 32 -1.11 -8.66 -16.22
N ILE A 33 -1.03 -7.33 -16.11
CA ILE A 33 -1.05 -6.62 -14.83
C ILE A 33 -2.47 -6.23 -14.47
N THR A 34 -2.91 -6.69 -13.30
CA THR A 34 -4.12 -6.21 -12.63
C THR A 34 -3.76 -5.05 -11.71
N LEU A 35 -4.55 -3.98 -11.79
CA LEU A 35 -4.42 -2.81 -10.92
C LEU A 35 -5.53 -2.74 -9.89
N GLY A 36 -5.18 -2.28 -8.70
CA GLY A 36 -6.11 -1.90 -7.64
C GLY A 36 -5.46 -0.87 -6.72
N GLY A 37 -6.19 -0.40 -5.72
CA GLY A 37 -5.65 0.61 -4.82
C GLY A 37 -6.74 1.44 -4.20
N GLY A 38 -6.51 2.74 -4.15
CA GLY A 38 -7.48 3.70 -3.63
C GLY A 38 -6.89 5.09 -3.47
N ASP A 39 -7.74 6.03 -3.11
CA ASP A 39 -7.39 7.43 -2.90
C ASP A 39 -7.62 7.85 -1.44
N PHE A 40 -7.04 8.99 -1.09
CA PHE A 40 -7.21 9.59 0.23
C PHE A 40 -8.15 10.78 0.13
N SER A 41 -8.95 11.00 1.17
CA SER A 41 -9.85 12.16 1.24
C SER A 41 -9.14 13.52 1.15
N THR A 42 -7.84 13.55 1.43
CA THR A 42 -6.97 14.73 1.31
C THR A 42 -6.30 14.89 -0.06
N GLY A 43 -6.48 13.93 -0.97
CA GLY A 43 -5.81 13.85 -2.26
C GLY A 43 -4.60 12.91 -2.28
N GLY A 44 -4.21 12.52 -3.49
CA GLY A 44 -3.24 11.45 -3.74
C GLY A 44 -3.85 10.06 -3.51
N GLY A 45 -3.08 9.03 -3.85
CA GLY A 45 -3.56 7.64 -3.80
C GLY A 45 -2.44 6.62 -3.79
N ILE A 46 -2.83 5.36 -3.67
CA ILE A 46 -1.95 4.20 -3.83
C ILE A 46 -2.42 3.36 -5.01
N THR A 47 -1.47 2.72 -5.67
CA THR A 47 -1.72 1.68 -6.66
C THR A 47 -0.98 0.44 -6.22
N VAL A 48 -1.63 -0.71 -6.35
CA VAL A 48 -1.02 -2.03 -6.30
C VAL A 48 -1.14 -2.63 -7.70
N ALA A 49 -0.03 -3.14 -8.21
CA ALA A 49 0.05 -3.78 -9.52
C ALA A 49 0.49 -5.22 -9.33
N VAL A 50 -0.30 -6.17 -9.85
CA VAL A 50 -0.06 -7.61 -9.67
C VAL A 50 -0.17 -8.33 -10.99
N GLU A 51 0.76 -9.25 -11.24
CA GLU A 51 0.75 -10.16 -12.37
C GLU A 51 0.75 -11.61 -11.89
N PRO A 52 -0.23 -12.44 -12.29
CA PRO A 52 -0.19 -13.87 -12.06
C PRO A 52 0.86 -14.53 -12.95
N ARG A 53 1.68 -15.41 -12.37
CA ARG A 53 2.73 -16.14 -13.08
C ARG A 53 2.73 -17.62 -12.78
N ARG A 54 3.19 -18.38 -13.76
CA ARG A 54 3.52 -19.79 -13.59
C ARG A 54 4.91 -19.90 -12.97
N ALA A 55 5.00 -20.44 -11.75
CA ALA A 55 6.26 -20.82 -11.13
C ALA A 55 6.85 -22.08 -11.79
N ILE A 56 8.11 -22.38 -11.50
CA ILE A 56 8.86 -23.50 -12.10
C ILE A 56 8.20 -24.85 -11.79
N ASP A 57 7.60 -24.99 -10.61
CA ASP A 57 6.85 -26.16 -10.16
C ASP A 57 5.42 -26.23 -10.73
N GLY A 58 5.03 -25.29 -11.60
CA GLY A 58 3.71 -25.21 -12.21
C GLY A 58 2.65 -24.52 -11.34
N GLN A 59 3.00 -24.07 -10.13
CA GLN A 59 2.10 -23.35 -9.24
C GLN A 59 1.88 -21.90 -9.69
N LEU A 60 0.81 -21.30 -9.18
CA LEU A 60 0.50 -19.88 -9.30
C LEU A 60 1.35 -19.09 -8.30
N ALA A 61 2.17 -18.19 -8.84
CA ALA A 61 2.80 -17.12 -8.11
C ALA A 61 2.11 -15.80 -8.44
N LEU A 62 1.97 -14.91 -7.46
CA LEU A 62 1.49 -13.54 -7.65
C LEU A 62 2.69 -12.62 -7.47
N CYS A 63 3.12 -11.99 -8.57
CA CYS A 63 4.22 -11.04 -8.57
C CYS A 63 3.67 -9.63 -8.55
N GLY A 64 4.06 -8.82 -7.56
CA GLY A 64 3.50 -7.48 -7.44
C GLY A 64 4.44 -6.43 -6.90
N VAL A 65 4.01 -5.19 -7.10
CA VAL A 65 4.58 -3.97 -6.54
C VAL A 65 3.44 -3.09 -6.04
N TRP A 66 3.76 -2.10 -5.22
CA TRP A 66 2.85 -1.01 -4.92
C TRP A 66 3.56 0.34 -5.07
N ALA A 67 2.79 1.39 -5.30
CA ALA A 67 3.28 2.75 -5.42
C ALA A 67 2.32 3.70 -4.69
N GLN A 68 2.87 4.79 -4.17
CA GLN A 68 2.11 5.88 -3.58
C GLN A 68 2.36 7.16 -4.35
N SER A 69 1.33 7.99 -4.46
CA SER A 69 1.42 9.23 -5.22
C SER A 69 2.52 10.16 -4.71
N GLU A 70 3.24 10.78 -5.63
CA GLU A 70 4.15 11.89 -5.31
C GLU A 70 3.42 13.09 -4.71
N ARG A 71 2.09 13.16 -4.86
CA ARG A 71 1.25 14.22 -4.31
C ARG A 71 0.73 13.93 -2.91
N LEU A 72 1.02 12.77 -2.33
CA LEU A 72 0.59 12.43 -0.98
C LEU A 72 1.23 13.39 0.04
N THR A 73 0.47 13.86 1.03
CA THR A 73 1.02 14.76 2.04
C THR A 73 2.03 14.03 2.92
N ALA A 74 3.06 14.74 3.40
CA ALA A 74 4.05 14.19 4.33
C ALA A 74 3.42 13.62 5.62
N TYR A 75 2.23 14.09 5.97
CA TYR A 75 1.46 13.62 7.12
C TYR A 75 0.83 12.23 6.88
N VAL A 76 0.41 11.91 5.64
CA VAL A 76 -0.24 10.63 5.32
C VAL A 76 0.75 9.54 4.91
N ARG A 77 1.87 9.90 4.26
CA ARG A 77 2.89 8.95 3.76
C ARG A 77 3.33 7.88 4.76
N PRO A 78 3.63 8.21 6.04
CA PRO A 78 4.08 7.21 7.00
C PRO A 78 3.05 6.08 7.23
N HIS A 79 1.77 6.35 7.00
CA HIS A 79 0.67 5.42 7.25
C HIS A 79 0.32 4.53 6.06
N VAL A 80 0.86 4.81 4.86
CA VAL A 80 0.52 4.05 3.64
C VAL A 80 0.83 2.57 3.80
N ARG A 81 1.98 2.24 4.39
CA ARG A 81 2.38 0.85 4.57
C ARG A 81 1.39 0.08 5.47
N ASP A 82 0.81 0.73 6.47
CA ASP A 82 -0.16 0.11 7.38
C ASP A 82 -1.54 -0.10 6.73
N LEU A 83 -1.85 0.61 5.64
CA LEU A 83 -3.05 0.37 4.83
C LEU A 83 -2.96 -0.93 4.03
N LEU A 84 -1.75 -1.31 3.62
CA LEU A 84 -1.51 -2.53 2.84
C LEU A 84 -1.56 -3.80 3.71
N ALA A 85 -1.32 -3.67 5.02
CA ALA A 85 -1.32 -4.79 5.96
C ALA A 85 -2.64 -5.61 5.98
N PRO A 86 -3.84 -5.00 6.03
CA PRO A 86 -5.09 -5.74 5.92
C PRO A 86 -5.52 -6.01 4.47
N GLY A 87 -4.72 -5.63 3.47
CA GLY A 87 -5.03 -5.90 2.07
C GLY A 87 -4.91 -7.38 1.72
N SER A 88 -5.56 -7.78 0.63
CA SER A 88 -5.57 -9.16 0.16
C SER A 88 -5.67 -9.27 -1.36
N LEU A 89 -5.17 -10.37 -1.90
CA LEU A 89 -5.43 -10.77 -3.28
C LEU A 89 -6.38 -11.95 -3.31
N ALA A 90 -7.38 -11.86 -4.18
CA ALA A 90 -8.24 -12.97 -4.52
C ALA A 90 -7.99 -13.43 -5.96
N VAL A 91 -8.14 -14.73 -6.19
CA VAL A 91 -8.06 -15.38 -7.50
C VAL A 91 -9.35 -16.14 -7.69
N ASP A 92 -10.10 -15.83 -8.74
CA ASP A 92 -11.43 -16.40 -9.02
C ASP A 92 -12.39 -16.32 -7.80
N GLY A 93 -12.26 -15.26 -7.00
CA GLY A 93 -13.08 -15.00 -5.81
C GLY A 93 -12.56 -15.62 -4.50
N GLU A 94 -11.55 -16.49 -4.54
CA GLU A 94 -10.90 -17.07 -3.36
C GLU A 94 -9.72 -16.21 -2.91
N VAL A 95 -9.63 -15.86 -1.62
CA VAL A 95 -8.48 -15.10 -1.11
C VAL A 95 -7.28 -16.03 -0.96
N VAL A 96 -6.18 -15.69 -1.65
CA VAL A 96 -4.98 -16.54 -1.73
C VAL A 96 -3.73 -15.88 -1.14
N LEU A 97 -3.77 -14.57 -0.94
CA LEU A 97 -2.68 -13.82 -0.31
C LEU A 97 -3.27 -12.76 0.62
N HIS A 98 -2.69 -12.66 1.81
CA HIS A 98 -2.95 -11.60 2.77
C HIS A 98 -1.69 -10.74 2.92
N ASP A 99 -1.89 -9.51 3.40
CA ASP A 99 -0.82 -8.55 3.67
C ASP A 99 -0.06 -8.15 2.41
N LEU A 100 -0.50 -7.06 1.78
CA LEU A 100 0.11 -6.56 0.54
C LEU A 100 1.45 -5.86 0.78
N ARG A 101 1.93 -5.74 2.03
CA ARG A 101 3.27 -5.21 2.33
C ARG A 101 4.39 -6.16 1.90
N VAL A 102 4.06 -7.41 1.56
CA VAL A 102 5.01 -8.36 0.97
C VAL A 102 5.56 -7.88 -0.36
N PHE A 103 4.79 -7.05 -1.08
CA PHE A 103 5.26 -6.39 -2.29
C PHE A 103 6.12 -5.19 -1.96
N ASN A 104 7.12 -4.95 -2.79
CA ASN A 104 8.00 -3.81 -2.65
C ASN A 104 7.36 -2.52 -3.18
N GLU A 105 7.74 -1.40 -2.58
CA GLU A 105 7.39 -0.07 -3.07
C GLU A 105 8.21 0.27 -4.32
N VAL A 106 7.57 0.92 -5.30
CA VAL A 106 8.21 1.52 -6.47
C VAL A 106 7.71 2.95 -6.68
N ALA A 107 8.43 3.73 -7.48
CA ALA A 107 7.94 5.03 -7.90
C ALA A 107 6.65 4.90 -8.75
N PRO A 108 5.71 5.86 -8.65
CA PRO A 108 4.57 5.91 -9.56
C PRO A 108 5.02 5.98 -11.01
N ALA A 109 4.37 5.21 -11.87
CA ALA A 109 4.67 5.17 -13.30
C ALA A 109 3.38 5.04 -14.11
N GLU A 110 3.40 5.48 -15.37
CA GLU A 110 2.29 5.28 -16.32
C GLU A 110 2.02 3.80 -16.56
N SER A 111 3.08 2.99 -16.56
CA SER A 111 3.04 1.54 -16.67
C SER A 111 3.98 0.92 -15.64
N TYR A 112 3.55 -0.20 -15.06
CA TYR A 112 4.38 -1.00 -14.15
C TYR A 112 5.09 -2.16 -14.87
N VAL A 113 4.97 -2.28 -16.19
CA VAL A 113 5.79 -3.24 -16.96
C VAL A 113 7.28 -2.91 -16.73
N GLY A 114 8.07 -3.94 -16.42
CA GLY A 114 9.49 -3.82 -16.06
C GLY A 114 9.74 -3.48 -14.59
N ALA A 115 8.72 -3.17 -13.79
CA ALA A 115 8.90 -2.88 -12.37
C ALA A 115 9.44 -4.12 -11.63
N PRO A 116 10.43 -3.95 -10.73
CA PRO A 116 11.03 -5.07 -10.01
C PRO A 116 10.06 -5.59 -8.96
N ALA A 117 9.34 -6.68 -9.25
CA ALA A 117 8.29 -7.20 -8.40
C ALA A 117 8.77 -8.29 -7.44
N THR A 118 8.15 -8.35 -6.28
CA THR A 118 8.27 -9.47 -5.35
C THR A 118 7.21 -10.52 -5.68
N CYS A 119 7.58 -11.79 -5.76
CA CYS A 119 6.67 -12.89 -6.12
C CYS A 119 6.33 -13.76 -4.91
N MET A 120 5.03 -14.00 -4.70
CA MET A 120 4.51 -14.85 -3.64
C MET A 120 3.85 -16.10 -4.22
N GLY A 121 4.30 -17.28 -3.81
CA GLY A 121 3.65 -18.54 -4.16
C GLY A 121 2.33 -18.70 -3.42
N THR A 122 1.29 -19.18 -4.12
CA THR A 122 -0.06 -19.37 -3.55
C THR A 122 -0.37 -20.83 -3.21
N GLY A 123 0.46 -21.78 -3.67
CA GLY A 123 0.20 -23.21 -3.56
C GLY A 123 -0.89 -23.74 -4.51
N LEU A 124 -1.56 -22.86 -5.26
CA LEU A 124 -2.57 -23.23 -6.25
C LEU A 124 -1.95 -23.57 -7.61
N PRO A 125 -2.59 -24.41 -8.43
CA PRO A 125 -2.14 -24.64 -9.80
C PRO A 125 -2.34 -23.38 -10.67
N TYR A 126 -1.36 -23.05 -11.52
CA TYR A 126 -1.48 -21.92 -12.44
C TYR A 126 -2.53 -22.15 -13.54
N ARG A 127 -3.39 -21.15 -13.75
CA ARG A 127 -4.36 -21.06 -14.85
C ARG A 127 -4.21 -19.73 -15.58
N ALA A 128 -4.08 -19.75 -16.90
CA ALA A 128 -3.84 -18.53 -17.69
C ALA A 128 -5.01 -17.54 -17.68
N ALA A 129 -6.24 -18.01 -17.46
CA ALA A 129 -7.46 -17.18 -17.48
C ALA A 129 -7.99 -16.87 -16.07
N ALA A 130 -7.15 -16.94 -15.04
CA ALA A 130 -7.58 -16.66 -13.67
C ALA A 130 -7.82 -15.16 -13.47
N SER A 131 -8.95 -14.80 -12.87
CA SER A 131 -9.27 -13.41 -12.54
C SER A 131 -8.62 -13.05 -11.22
N VAL A 132 -7.71 -12.07 -11.24
CA VAL A 132 -7.08 -11.51 -10.03
C VAL A 132 -7.89 -10.30 -9.56
N GLU A 133 -8.15 -10.22 -8.26
CA GLU A 133 -8.78 -9.08 -7.62
C GLU A 133 -7.91 -8.59 -6.46
N ILE A 134 -7.65 -7.29 -6.44
CA ILE A 134 -6.92 -6.62 -5.35
C ILE A 134 -7.94 -5.96 -4.43
N ARG A 135 -7.89 -6.29 -3.13
CA ARG A 135 -8.77 -5.71 -2.12
C ARG A 135 -7.96 -5.00 -1.06
N ILE A 136 -8.28 -3.73 -0.82
CA ILE A 136 -7.78 -2.94 0.30
C ILE A 136 -9.00 -2.38 1.02
N PRO A 137 -9.17 -2.60 2.34
CA PRO A 137 -10.37 -2.16 3.02
C PRO A 137 -10.39 -0.63 3.18
N ARG A 138 -11.58 -0.05 3.04
CA ARG A 138 -11.84 1.33 3.45
C ARG A 138 -11.53 1.49 4.93
N ARG A 139 -10.76 2.52 5.29
CA ARG A 139 -10.46 2.80 6.71
C ARG A 139 -10.03 4.24 6.95
N ALA A 140 -10.19 4.66 8.21
CA ALA A 140 -9.55 5.85 8.71
C ALA A 140 -8.05 5.58 8.85
N VAL A 141 -7.25 6.49 8.28
CA VAL A 141 -5.79 6.47 8.28
C VAL A 141 -5.28 7.31 9.43
N VAL A 142 -5.89 8.48 9.59
CA VAL A 142 -5.69 9.40 10.70
C VAL A 142 -7.03 9.59 11.37
N ARG A 143 -7.03 9.51 12.70
CA ARG A 143 -8.16 9.87 13.55
C ARG A 143 -7.60 10.53 14.81
N GLU A 144 -7.39 11.82 14.72
CA GLU A 144 -7.05 12.66 15.86
C GLU A 144 -8.31 13.39 16.29
N ARG A 145 -8.55 13.43 17.61
CA ARG A 145 -9.62 14.22 18.20
C ARG A 145 -9.08 14.89 19.44
N ASP A 146 -9.29 16.19 19.51
CA ASP A 146 -9.09 17.00 20.68
C ASP A 146 -10.29 16.87 21.63
N SER A 147 -10.08 17.31 22.88
CA SER A 147 -11.09 17.23 23.94
C SER A 147 -12.34 18.07 23.65
N ASP A 148 -12.25 19.05 22.75
CA ASP A 148 -13.36 19.89 22.30
C ASP A 148 -14.12 19.30 21.09
N GLY A 149 -13.71 18.12 20.61
CA GLY A 149 -14.32 17.42 19.48
C GLY A 149 -13.80 17.88 18.11
N THR A 150 -12.85 18.81 18.05
CA THR A 150 -12.15 19.15 16.81
C THR A 150 -11.05 18.12 16.52
N GLY A 151 -10.60 18.03 15.27
CA GLY A 151 -9.54 17.09 14.91
C GLY A 151 -9.50 16.74 13.42
N ALA A 152 -8.48 15.99 13.04
CA ALA A 152 -8.28 15.52 11.67
C ALA A 152 -8.78 14.07 11.51
N GLU A 153 -9.64 13.86 10.52
CA GLU A 153 -10.01 12.52 10.07
C GLU A 153 -9.68 12.38 8.58
N ILE A 154 -8.76 11.47 8.25
CA ILE A 154 -8.35 11.18 6.88
C ILE A 154 -8.78 9.77 6.55
N TRP A 155 -9.55 9.62 5.48
CA TRP A 155 -10.06 8.34 5.01
C TRP A 155 -9.33 7.87 3.77
N PHE A 156 -9.09 6.56 3.72
CA PHE A 156 -8.71 5.85 2.51
C PHE A 156 -9.96 5.19 1.90
N MET A 157 -10.18 5.37 0.60
CA MET A 157 -11.28 4.76 -0.15
C MET A 157 -10.74 3.87 -1.26
N PRO A 158 -11.16 2.60 -1.34
CA PRO A 158 -10.65 1.69 -2.35
C PRO A 158 -11.20 2.00 -3.74
N ALA A 159 -10.38 1.72 -4.75
CA ALA A 159 -10.76 1.71 -6.15
C ALA A 159 -10.13 0.53 -6.88
N THR A 160 -10.80 0.07 -7.92
CA THR A 160 -10.38 -1.09 -8.74
C THR A 160 -10.00 -0.64 -10.13
N GLY A 161 -8.92 -1.19 -10.70
CA GLY A 161 -8.55 -0.97 -12.10
C GLY A 161 -7.90 0.39 -12.43
N GLU A 162 -7.71 1.27 -11.43
CA GLU A 162 -7.17 2.61 -11.63
C GLU A 162 -5.74 2.74 -11.08
N ASN A 163 -4.88 3.48 -11.80
CA ASN A 163 -3.53 3.82 -11.34
C ASN A 163 -3.55 5.10 -10.49
N LEU A 164 -4.17 5.02 -9.32
CA LEU A 164 -4.40 6.16 -8.44
C LEU A 164 -3.13 6.79 -7.85
N ALA A 165 -2.02 6.06 -7.77
CA ALA A 165 -0.72 6.66 -7.48
C ALA A 165 -0.34 7.77 -8.49
N LEU A 166 -0.71 7.60 -9.77
CA LEU A 166 -0.44 8.58 -10.83
C LEU A 166 -1.59 9.58 -11.02
N THR A 167 -2.83 9.08 -11.05
CA THR A 167 -4.01 9.85 -11.48
C THR A 167 -4.75 10.56 -10.36
N SER A 168 -4.55 10.17 -9.09
CA SER A 168 -5.21 10.86 -7.98
C SER A 168 -4.72 12.31 -7.93
N GLY A 169 -5.63 13.22 -8.25
CA GLY A 169 -5.39 14.66 -8.16
C GLY A 169 -5.24 15.09 -6.71
N SER A 170 -4.27 15.98 -6.45
CA SER A 170 -4.30 16.82 -5.24
C SER A 170 -4.99 18.11 -5.60
N ILE A 171 -6.30 18.20 -5.37
CA ILE A 171 -7.04 19.45 -5.23
C ILE A 171 -8.25 19.11 -4.36
N LEU A 172 -8.31 19.58 -3.11
CA LEU A 172 -9.52 19.44 -2.30
C LEU A 172 -10.73 20.03 -3.07
N PRO A 173 -11.76 19.27 -3.47
CA PRO A 173 -13.03 19.87 -3.80
C PRO A 173 -13.73 20.20 -2.47
N ALA A 174 -14.18 21.44 -2.29
CA ALA A 174 -14.79 21.98 -1.06
C ALA A 174 -15.91 21.11 -0.43
N ARG A 175 -16.49 20.17 -1.18
CA ARG A 175 -17.49 19.21 -0.69
C ARG A 175 -16.96 18.18 0.31
N TRP A 176 -15.65 17.91 0.37
CA TRP A 176 -15.07 16.79 1.13
C TRP A 176 -14.24 17.22 2.34
N THR A 177 -13.97 18.51 2.50
CA THR A 177 -13.49 19.12 3.75
C THR A 177 -14.67 19.55 4.61
N ARG A 178 -15.38 18.60 5.22
CA ARG A 178 -16.32 18.94 6.28
C ARG A 178 -15.52 19.08 7.58
N PHE A 179 -14.97 20.27 7.81
CA PHE A 179 -14.51 20.65 9.15
C PHE A 179 -15.75 20.69 10.04
N THR A 180 -15.88 19.76 10.98
CA THR A 180 -16.94 19.86 11.98
C THR A 180 -16.57 20.98 12.94
N SER A 181 -17.09 22.18 12.69
CA SER A 181 -17.18 23.25 13.68
C SER A 181 -18.43 23.01 14.54
N PRO A 182 -18.37 23.09 15.88
CA PRO A 182 -19.56 23.03 16.70
C PRO A 182 -20.38 24.31 16.51
N GLY A 183 -21.58 24.17 15.94
CA GLY A 183 -22.58 25.25 15.87
C GLY A 183 -22.96 25.70 14.47
N ASN A 184 -23.55 24.82 13.68
CA ASN A 184 -24.80 25.14 12.97
C ASN A 184 -25.31 23.92 12.21
N GLN A 185 -26.45 23.43 12.66
CA GLN A 185 -27.32 22.55 11.92
C GLN A 185 -28.03 23.41 10.87
N TYR A 186 -27.64 23.33 9.60
CA TYR A 186 -28.51 23.81 8.53
C TYR A 186 -29.20 22.62 7.89
N ASP A 187 -30.51 22.65 8.09
CA ASP A 187 -31.58 21.85 7.53
C ASP A 187 -31.37 21.52 6.04
N THR A 188 -31.50 20.25 5.71
CA THR A 188 -31.37 19.70 4.35
C THR A 188 -32.70 19.57 3.62
N THR A 189 -33.73 20.34 3.96
CA THR A 189 -35.05 20.25 3.29
C THR A 189 -35.48 21.55 2.62
N ARG A 190 -35.57 21.49 1.28
CA ARG A 190 -36.47 22.22 0.36
C ARG A 190 -35.76 23.06 -0.73
N PRO A 191 -36.06 22.83 -2.03
CA PRO A 191 -35.77 23.79 -3.08
C PRO A 191 -36.85 24.89 -3.08
N GLU A 192 -36.44 26.15 -2.94
CA GLU A 192 -37.31 27.30 -3.20
C GLU A 192 -37.37 27.58 -4.71
N GLU A 193 -38.58 27.42 -5.23
CA GLU A 193 -39.09 27.86 -6.52
C GLU A 193 -39.03 29.39 -6.60
N ASN A 194 -38.42 29.93 -7.66
CA ASN A 194 -38.31 31.38 -7.88
C ASN A 194 -39.48 31.86 -8.76
N PRO A 195 -40.36 32.76 -8.29
CA PRO A 195 -41.44 33.28 -9.09
C PRO A 195 -40.96 34.43 -10.02
N SER A 196 -41.48 34.37 -11.24
CA SER A 196 -41.61 35.40 -12.28
C SER A 196 -41.27 36.86 -11.91
N GLN A 197 -40.47 37.50 -12.76
CA GLN A 197 -40.40 38.96 -12.86
C GLN A 197 -41.39 39.47 -13.92
N ASP A 198 -42.28 40.38 -13.50
CA ASP A 198 -42.88 41.42 -14.35
C ASP A 198 -41.91 42.59 -14.51
#